data_AF-L0J9V3-F1
#
_entry.id   AF-L0J9V3-F1
#
_cell.length_a   1.000
_cell.length_b   1.000
_cell.length_c   1.000
_cell.angle_alpha   90.00
_cell.angle_beta   90.00
_cell.angle_gamma   90.00
#
_symmetry.space_group_name_H-M   'P 1'
#
loop_
_entity.id
_entity.type
_entity.pdbx_description
1 polymer ?
#
loop_
_entity_poly.entity_id
_entity_poly.type
_entity_poly.pdbx_seq_one_letter_code
_entity_poly.pdbx_strand_id
1 'polypeptide(L)'
;MTAVLEPVAADLVVESQLNTMTAKALFTALSDALLFTAPASAKMPMLEAVRLEFGGGQLVAVATDRMALGVSKVAYSGAPLTVMIAGGDAKALARMAKTGKRDEASRTVIIDVADALTELTFRFSTGEVMVVQGLDVHFPKWRYLLPSDASRMGGIVGMGYNAAHLSRFTKARAEEQAAGVQLVMFPSVTSSGKPGPTAITIGADFFGLLMPVRPPGDEWLFHRPGWLDTATTDMVGVR
;
A
#
# COMPACT_ATOMS: atom_id res chain seq x y z
N MET A 1 37.12 -55.70 1.29
CA MET A 1 37.19 -54.25 1.53
C MET A 1 36.70 -53.56 0.28
N THR A 2 35.42 -53.18 0.30
CA THR A 2 34.69 -52.67 -0.86
C THR A 2 34.76 -51.15 -0.83
N ALA A 3 35.41 -50.55 -1.84
CA ALA A 3 35.50 -49.10 -1.96
C ALA A 3 34.12 -48.53 -2.31
N VAL A 4 33.57 -47.72 -1.41
CA VAL A 4 32.33 -46.95 -1.61
C VAL A 4 32.71 -45.67 -2.34
N LEU A 5 32.27 -45.54 -3.59
CA LEU A 5 32.36 -44.31 -4.36
C LEU A 5 31.27 -43.35 -3.86
N GLU A 6 31.68 -42.23 -3.26
CA GLU A 6 30.76 -41.13 -2.93
C GLU A 6 30.32 -40.42 -4.23
N PRO A 7 29.02 -40.14 -4.41
CA PRO A 7 28.56 -39.36 -5.55
C PRO A 7 28.88 -37.89 -5.32
N VAL A 8 29.67 -37.33 -6.24
CA VAL A 8 29.91 -35.89 -6.37
C VAL A 8 28.56 -35.18 -6.52
N ALA A 9 28.27 -34.27 -5.59
CA ALA A 9 27.07 -33.44 -5.61
C ALA A 9 27.01 -32.68 -6.94
N ALA A 10 25.92 -32.89 -7.68
CA ALA A 10 25.61 -32.12 -8.86
C ALA A 10 25.43 -30.65 -8.46
N ASP A 11 26.24 -29.78 -9.05
CA ASP A 11 26.04 -28.33 -9.02
C ASP A 11 24.58 -28.03 -9.42
N LEU A 12 23.82 -27.53 -8.45
CA LEU A 12 22.51 -26.96 -8.68
C LEU A 12 22.73 -25.69 -9.52
N VAL A 13 22.58 -25.83 -10.83
CA VAL A 13 22.41 -24.70 -11.74
C VAL A 13 21.13 -23.99 -11.27
N VAL A 14 21.31 -22.91 -10.51
CA VAL A 14 20.23 -21.95 -10.26
C VAL A 14 19.94 -21.33 -11.62
N GLU A 15 18.92 -21.82 -12.32
CA GLU A 15 18.36 -21.09 -13.45
C GLU A 15 18.12 -19.67 -12.97
N SER A 16 18.80 -18.71 -13.59
CA SER A 16 18.65 -17.29 -13.29
C SER A 16 17.20 -16.91 -13.56
N GLN A 17 16.36 -16.99 -12.54
CA GLN A 17 14.94 -16.71 -12.66
C GLN A 17 14.81 -15.24 -13.05
N LEU A 18 14.34 -14.99 -14.28
CA LEU A 18 14.09 -13.65 -14.78
C LEU A 18 13.05 -12.98 -13.89
N ASN A 19 13.42 -11.88 -13.23
CA ASN A 19 12.50 -11.07 -12.45
C ASN A 19 11.63 -10.28 -13.43
N THR A 20 10.34 -10.59 -13.50
CA THR A 20 9.43 -10.06 -14.51
C THR A 20 8.03 -9.80 -13.96
N MET A 21 7.38 -8.79 -14.52
CA MET A 21 5.97 -8.46 -14.27
C MET A 21 5.38 -7.64 -15.42
N THR A 22 4.07 -7.38 -15.39
CA THR A 22 3.47 -6.44 -16.35
C THR A 22 3.77 -5.00 -15.94
N ALA A 23 3.90 -4.10 -16.93
CA ALA A 23 4.07 -2.68 -16.66
C ALA A 23 2.85 -2.10 -15.90
N LYS A 24 1.64 -2.60 -16.20
CA LYS A 24 0.43 -2.28 -15.44
C LYS A 24 0.56 -2.65 -13.97
N ALA A 25 1.04 -3.84 -13.64
CA ALA A 25 1.22 -4.28 -12.25
C ALA A 25 2.20 -3.37 -11.50
N LEU A 26 3.35 -3.05 -12.12
CA LEU A 26 4.32 -2.12 -11.55
C LEU A 26 3.72 -0.71 -11.33
N PHE A 27 2.97 -0.21 -12.32
CA PHE A 27 2.26 1.07 -12.21
C PHE A 27 1.27 1.08 -11.05
N THR A 28 0.42 0.06 -10.92
CA THR A 28 -0.58 -0.05 -9.85
C THR A 28 0.11 -0.04 -8.48
N ALA A 29 1.11 -0.90 -8.29
CA ALA A 29 1.80 -1.01 -7.00
C ALA A 29 2.45 0.31 -6.57
N LEU A 30 3.18 0.97 -7.48
CA LEU A 30 3.86 2.23 -7.18
C LEU A 30 2.90 3.40 -7.02
N SER A 31 1.92 3.54 -7.91
CA SER A 31 0.97 4.66 -7.87
C SER A 31 0.10 4.63 -6.61
N ASP A 32 -0.31 3.44 -6.16
CA ASP A 32 -1.02 3.25 -4.91
C ASP A 32 -0.14 3.62 -3.70
N ALA A 33 1.06 3.07 -3.60
CA ALA A 33 1.95 3.33 -2.47
C ALA A 33 2.36 4.81 -2.38
N LEU A 34 2.66 5.46 -3.51
CA LEU A 34 3.07 6.87 -3.57
C LEU A 34 2.04 7.84 -2.96
N LEU A 35 0.77 7.47 -2.88
CA LEU A 35 -0.24 8.29 -2.22
C LEU A 35 0.03 8.47 -0.72
N PHE A 36 0.83 7.58 -0.12
CA PHE A 36 1.07 7.50 1.31
C PHE A 36 2.49 7.88 1.73
N THR A 37 3.36 8.29 0.80
CA THR A 37 4.69 8.81 1.15
C THR A 37 4.56 10.15 1.87
N ALA A 38 5.45 10.41 2.83
CA ALA A 38 5.62 11.74 3.41
C ALA A 38 6.10 12.74 2.36
N PRO A 39 5.71 14.03 2.46
CA PRO A 39 6.28 15.08 1.63
C PRO A 39 7.74 15.36 2.02
N ALA A 40 8.55 15.84 1.08
CA ALA A 40 9.95 16.21 1.33
C ALA A 40 10.14 17.27 2.44
N SER A 41 9.12 18.10 2.67
CA SER A 41 9.13 19.07 3.77
C SER A 41 9.12 18.42 5.16
N ALA A 42 8.74 17.14 5.26
CA ALA A 42 8.76 16.38 6.50
C ALA A 42 10.19 16.00 6.94
N LYS A 43 11.18 16.07 6.03
CA LYS A 43 12.60 15.76 6.30
C LYS A 43 12.80 14.38 6.93
N MET A 44 12.09 13.39 6.40
CA MET A 44 12.13 12.00 6.88
C MET A 44 12.36 11.08 5.69
N PRO A 45 13.63 10.87 5.26
CA PRO A 45 13.95 10.15 4.03
C PRO A 45 13.34 8.74 3.95
N MET A 46 13.24 8.04 5.08
CA MET A 46 12.62 6.70 5.16
C MET A 46 11.11 6.68 4.90
N LEU A 47 10.44 7.83 5.04
CA LEU A 47 9.00 7.99 4.79
C LEU A 47 8.70 8.66 3.45
N GLU A 48 9.68 9.34 2.87
CA GLU A 48 9.67 9.87 1.50
C GLU A 48 9.96 8.77 0.45
N ALA A 49 10.18 7.54 0.92
CA ALA A 49 10.54 6.38 0.12
C ALA A 49 9.38 5.38 0.03
N VAL A 50 9.43 4.54 -1.01
CA VAL A 50 8.56 3.37 -1.17
C VAL A 50 9.40 2.13 -0.89
N ARG A 51 8.89 1.28 0.00
CA ARG A 51 9.46 -0.05 0.23
C ARG A 51 8.87 -1.03 -0.78
N LEU A 52 9.73 -1.74 -1.50
CA LEU A 52 9.36 -2.81 -2.41
C LEU A 52 9.85 -4.14 -1.84
N GLU A 53 8.93 -5.09 -1.70
CA GLU A 53 9.21 -6.45 -1.26
C GLU A 53 8.77 -7.41 -2.37
N PHE A 54 9.75 -8.01 -3.05
CA PHE A 54 9.55 -8.99 -4.10
C PHE A 54 9.68 -10.40 -3.50
N GLY A 55 8.88 -11.33 -3.99
CA GLY A 55 8.99 -12.75 -3.65
C GLY A 55 7.64 -13.44 -3.50
N GLY A 56 7.63 -14.77 -3.49
CA GLY A 56 6.40 -15.55 -3.30
C GLY A 56 5.33 -15.31 -4.37
N GLY A 57 5.75 -15.00 -5.61
CA GLY A 57 4.83 -14.74 -6.73
C GLY A 57 4.22 -13.32 -6.74
N GLN A 58 4.74 -12.40 -5.91
CA GLN A 58 4.16 -11.07 -5.75
C GLN A 58 5.21 -9.99 -5.50
N LEU A 59 4.82 -8.77 -5.84
CA LEU A 59 5.45 -7.54 -5.38
C LEU A 59 4.50 -6.88 -4.39
N VAL A 60 5.03 -6.49 -3.24
CA VAL A 60 4.34 -5.66 -2.25
C VAL A 60 5.03 -4.30 -2.18
N ALA A 61 4.30 -3.25 -2.54
CA ALA A 61 4.74 -1.86 -2.41
C ALA A 61 4.08 -1.22 -1.17
N VAL A 62 4.90 -0.60 -0.31
CA VAL A 62 4.44 -0.01 0.96
C VAL A 62 5.01 1.38 1.14
N ALA A 63 4.17 2.31 1.59
CA ALA A 63 4.60 3.63 2.05
C ALA A 63 3.73 4.13 3.21
N THR A 64 4.26 5.09 3.97
CA THR A 64 3.54 5.73 5.08
C THR A 64 4.07 7.13 5.38
N ASP A 65 3.19 8.00 5.88
CA ASP A 65 3.52 9.34 6.36
C ASP A 65 3.28 9.48 7.89
N ARG A 66 3.18 8.34 8.59
CA ARG A 66 2.78 8.17 10.00
C ARG A 66 1.29 8.36 10.28
N MET A 67 0.54 9.02 9.40
CA MET A 67 -0.89 9.27 9.58
C MET A 67 -1.72 8.28 8.77
N ALA A 68 -1.19 7.85 7.64
CA ALA A 68 -1.74 6.79 6.83
C ALA A 68 -0.62 5.85 6.35
N LEU A 69 -1.00 4.60 6.11
CA LEU A 69 -0.17 3.56 5.50
C LEU A 69 -0.96 2.96 4.34
N GLY A 70 -0.29 2.73 3.21
CA GLY A 70 -0.84 2.01 2.07
C GLY A 70 0.07 0.88 1.65
N VAL A 71 -0.54 -0.26 1.35
CA VAL A 71 0.09 -1.51 0.92
C VAL A 71 -0.62 -1.97 -0.33
N SER A 72 0.11 -2.07 -1.44
CA SER A 72 -0.41 -2.57 -2.70
C SER A 72 0.34 -3.83 -3.12
N LYS A 73 -0.41 -4.90 -3.38
CA LYS A 73 0.09 -6.22 -3.78
C LYS A 73 -0.22 -6.45 -5.26
N VAL A 74 0.75 -6.89 -6.04
CA VAL A 74 0.56 -7.23 -7.46
C VAL A 74 1.34 -8.49 -7.83
N ALA A 75 0.97 -9.13 -8.93
CA ALA A 75 1.66 -10.31 -9.42
C ALA A 75 3.10 -9.99 -9.88
N TYR A 76 4.03 -10.88 -9.56
CA TYR A 76 5.45 -10.79 -9.92
C TYR A 76 6.03 -12.21 -10.02
N SER A 77 6.94 -12.44 -10.95
CA SER A 77 7.70 -13.70 -11.03
C SER A 77 9.18 -13.38 -10.94
N GLY A 78 9.92 -14.07 -10.08
CA GLY A 78 11.34 -13.82 -9.91
C GLY A 78 11.85 -14.15 -8.51
N ALA A 79 13.12 -13.84 -8.30
CA ALA A 79 13.80 -14.00 -7.03
C ALA A 79 13.22 -13.03 -5.97
N PRO A 80 13.24 -13.43 -4.68
CA PRO A 80 12.88 -12.54 -3.60
C PRO A 80 13.94 -11.48 -3.37
N LEU A 81 13.53 -10.24 -3.17
CA LEU A 81 14.42 -9.15 -2.75
C LEU A 81 13.62 -8.07 -2.02
N THR A 82 14.31 -7.22 -1.28
CA THR A 82 13.69 -6.06 -0.65
C THR A 82 14.55 -4.83 -0.89
N VAL A 83 13.92 -3.75 -1.34
CA VAL A 83 14.62 -2.48 -1.59
C VAL A 83 13.75 -1.30 -1.16
N MET A 84 14.42 -0.23 -0.74
CA MET A 84 13.83 1.08 -0.54
C MET A 84 14.16 1.95 -1.74
N ILE A 85 13.18 2.56 -2.38
CA ILE A 85 13.42 3.50 -3.49
C ILE A 85 12.90 4.88 -3.14
N ALA A 86 13.61 5.93 -3.56
CA ALA A 86 13.18 7.30 -3.32
C ALA A 86 11.82 7.58 -3.98
N GLY A 87 10.96 8.38 -3.34
CA GLY A 87 9.64 8.71 -3.88
C GLY A 87 9.70 9.41 -5.24
N GLY A 88 10.77 10.18 -5.50
CA GLY A 88 11.03 10.76 -6.81
C GLY A 88 11.23 9.71 -7.91
N ASP A 89 12.07 8.70 -7.65
CA ASP A 89 12.34 7.61 -8.58
C ASP A 89 11.12 6.71 -8.74
N ALA A 90 10.45 6.35 -7.65
CA ALA A 90 9.18 5.61 -7.68
C ALA A 90 8.13 6.32 -8.55
N LYS A 91 8.04 7.66 -8.46
CA LYS A 91 7.12 8.46 -9.27
C LYS A 91 7.51 8.49 -10.73
N ALA A 92 8.80 8.61 -11.05
CA ALA A 92 9.28 8.54 -12.43
C ALA A 92 9.06 7.14 -13.03
N LEU A 93 9.34 6.08 -12.27
CA LEU A 93 9.12 4.70 -12.66
C LEU A 93 7.63 4.40 -12.86
N ALA A 94 6.75 4.87 -11.98
CA ALA A 94 5.30 4.75 -12.17
C ALA A 94 4.84 5.46 -13.46
N ARG A 95 5.36 6.66 -13.74
CA ARG A 95 5.04 7.38 -14.99
C ARG A 95 5.48 6.60 -16.22
N MET A 96 6.68 6.00 -16.18
CA MET A 96 7.20 5.16 -17.25
C MET A 96 6.35 3.89 -17.41
N ALA A 97 5.96 3.26 -16.31
CA ALA A 97 5.17 2.03 -16.28
C ALA A 97 3.70 2.21 -16.68
N LYS A 98 3.19 3.45 -16.67
CA LYS A 98 1.82 3.74 -17.08
C LYS A 98 1.55 3.22 -18.49
N THR A 99 0.53 2.39 -18.62
CA THR A 99 0.08 1.78 -19.89
C THR A 99 -1.28 2.32 -20.31
N GLY A 100 -1.52 2.43 -21.62
CA GLY A 100 -2.87 2.57 -22.16
C GLY A 100 -3.56 1.21 -22.25
N LYS A 101 -4.90 1.21 -22.25
CA LYS A 101 -5.75 -0.01 -22.25
C LYS A 101 -5.35 -1.08 -23.26
N ARG A 102 -4.84 -0.67 -24.43
CA ARG A 102 -4.45 -1.59 -25.52
C ARG A 102 -3.22 -2.43 -25.16
N ASP A 103 -2.29 -1.88 -24.39
CA ASP A 103 -0.96 -2.46 -24.15
C ASP A 103 -0.81 -3.05 -22.74
N GLU A 104 -1.87 -3.01 -21.93
CA GLU A 104 -1.86 -3.45 -20.53
C GLU A 104 -1.44 -4.90 -20.34
N ALA A 105 -1.83 -5.79 -21.26
CA ALA A 105 -1.55 -7.22 -21.18
C ALA A 105 -0.21 -7.62 -21.80
N SER A 106 0.32 -6.82 -22.74
CA SER A 106 1.50 -7.16 -23.53
C SER A 106 2.78 -6.47 -23.06
N ARG A 107 2.67 -5.29 -22.43
CA ARG A 107 3.85 -4.55 -21.97
C ARG A 107 4.37 -5.14 -20.65
N THR A 108 5.58 -5.67 -20.69
CA THR A 108 6.25 -6.29 -19.56
C THR A 108 7.47 -5.48 -19.12
N VAL A 109 7.93 -5.76 -17.91
CA VAL A 109 9.11 -5.15 -17.30
C VAL A 109 9.98 -6.28 -16.75
N ILE A 110 11.25 -6.28 -17.15
CA ILE A 110 12.29 -7.14 -16.58
C ILE A 110 13.07 -6.31 -15.56
N ILE A 111 13.39 -6.90 -14.42
CA ILE A 111 14.04 -6.23 -13.29
C ILE A 111 15.40 -6.87 -13.04
N ASP A 112 16.46 -6.23 -13.51
CA ASP A 112 17.82 -6.67 -13.21
C ASP A 112 18.26 -6.05 -11.89
N VAL A 113 18.95 -6.86 -11.09
CA VAL A 113 19.41 -6.50 -9.75
C VAL A 113 20.91 -6.63 -9.75
N ALA A 114 21.62 -5.54 -9.50
CA ALA A 114 23.07 -5.57 -9.36
C ALA A 114 23.47 -6.26 -8.04
N ASP A 115 24.68 -6.85 -8.00
CA ASP A 115 25.16 -7.76 -6.94
C ASP A 115 25.03 -7.25 -5.49
N ALA A 116 24.91 -5.94 -5.28
CA ALA A 116 24.78 -5.35 -3.94
C ALA A 116 23.35 -4.98 -3.52
N LEU A 117 22.31 -5.27 -4.33
CA LEU A 117 20.93 -4.78 -4.12
C LEU A 117 20.82 -3.24 -4.05
N THR A 118 21.88 -2.52 -4.39
CA THR A 118 21.96 -1.06 -4.36
C THR A 118 21.43 -0.44 -5.64
N GLU A 119 21.32 -1.21 -6.72
CA GLU A 119 20.90 -0.73 -8.03
C GLU A 119 19.94 -1.72 -8.67
N LEU A 120 18.79 -1.21 -9.10
CA LEU A 120 17.79 -1.97 -9.85
C LEU A 120 17.64 -1.34 -11.23
N THR A 121 17.69 -2.16 -12.27
CA THR A 121 17.43 -1.75 -13.65
C THR A 121 16.09 -2.31 -14.10
N PHE A 122 15.14 -1.43 -14.40
CA PHE A 122 13.85 -1.77 -14.98
C PHE A 122 13.92 -1.63 -16.49
N ARG A 123 13.79 -2.73 -17.22
CA ARG A 123 13.77 -2.77 -18.69
C ARG A 123 12.37 -3.07 -19.19
N PHE A 124 11.77 -2.12 -19.89
CA PHE A 124 10.45 -2.27 -20.48
C PHE A 124 10.56 -2.99 -21.83
N SER A 125 9.57 -3.83 -22.16
CA SER A 125 9.51 -4.53 -23.45
C SER A 125 9.45 -3.59 -24.66
N THR A 126 9.10 -2.33 -24.43
CA THR A 126 9.05 -1.23 -25.40
C THR A 126 10.40 -0.53 -25.61
N GLY A 127 11.45 -0.93 -24.88
CA GLY A 127 12.83 -0.48 -25.03
C GLY A 127 13.28 0.59 -24.03
N GLU A 128 12.38 1.18 -23.24
CA GLU A 128 12.76 2.09 -22.16
C GLU A 128 13.50 1.36 -21.05
N VAL A 129 14.50 2.03 -20.47
CA VAL A 129 15.27 1.52 -19.35
C VAL A 129 15.35 2.59 -18.28
N MET A 130 15.13 2.21 -17.03
CA MET A 130 15.32 3.08 -15.87
C MET A 130 16.16 2.39 -14.82
N VAL A 131 17.23 3.04 -14.40
CA VAL A 131 18.08 2.61 -13.29
C VAL A 131 17.67 3.36 -12.03
N VAL A 132 17.44 2.63 -10.94
CA VAL A 132 17.02 3.17 -9.65
C VAL A 132 18.03 2.75 -8.59
N GLN A 133 18.46 3.71 -7.77
CA GLN A 133 19.32 3.44 -6.63
C GLN A 133 18.48 3.08 -5.40
N GLY A 134 18.83 1.99 -4.75
CA GLY A 134 18.32 1.61 -3.45
C GLY A 134 18.81 2.57 -2.37
N LEU A 135 17.92 2.95 -1.46
CA LEU A 135 18.25 3.76 -0.30
C LEU A 135 18.66 2.86 0.87
N ASP A 136 19.77 3.20 1.52
CA ASP A 136 20.17 2.59 2.79
C ASP A 136 19.44 3.25 3.96
N VAL A 137 18.13 3.00 4.05
CA VAL A 137 17.26 3.52 5.12
C VAL A 137 16.38 2.42 5.68
N HIS A 138 16.13 2.49 6.98
CA HIS A 138 15.29 1.51 7.66
C HIS A 138 13.83 1.95 7.64
N PHE A 139 13.00 1.20 6.92
CA PHE A 139 11.55 1.41 6.93
C PHE A 139 10.94 0.96 8.27
N PRO A 140 9.89 1.63 8.78
CA PRO A 140 9.19 1.19 9.96
C PRO A 140 8.71 -0.27 9.86
N LYS A 141 8.63 -0.97 11.00
CA LYS A 141 8.11 -2.34 11.11
C LYS A 141 6.60 -2.38 10.87
N TRP A 142 6.17 -2.11 9.64
CA TRP A 142 4.79 -1.82 9.29
C TRP A 142 3.81 -2.97 9.54
N ARG A 143 4.28 -4.23 9.42
CA ARG A 143 3.45 -5.41 9.70
C ARG A 143 2.96 -5.47 11.16
N TYR A 144 3.69 -4.85 12.09
CA TYR A 144 3.29 -4.78 13.50
C TYR A 144 2.17 -3.75 13.75
N LEU A 145 1.89 -2.88 12.76
CA LEU A 145 0.79 -1.94 12.82
C LEU A 145 -0.53 -2.56 12.35
N LEU A 146 -0.47 -3.69 11.64
CA LEU A 146 -1.64 -4.38 11.13
C LEU A 146 -2.35 -5.09 12.30
N PRO A 147 -3.69 -4.99 12.39
CA PRO A 147 -4.45 -5.84 13.29
C PRO A 147 -4.17 -7.32 12.99
N SER A 148 -3.80 -8.10 14.00
CA SER A 148 -3.62 -9.55 13.87
C SER A 148 -4.95 -10.30 13.70
N ASP A 149 -6.04 -9.71 14.20
CA ASP A 149 -7.37 -10.28 14.21
C ASP A 149 -8.45 -9.19 14.35
N ALA A 150 -9.70 -9.60 14.28
CA ALA A 150 -10.87 -8.72 14.36
C ALA A 150 -11.36 -8.45 15.79
N SER A 151 -10.70 -8.95 16.85
CA SER A 151 -11.21 -8.89 18.23
C SER A 151 -11.43 -7.48 18.76
N ARG A 152 -10.78 -6.47 18.16
CA ARG A 152 -10.86 -5.06 18.54
C ARG A 152 -11.67 -4.20 17.57
N MET A 153 -12.35 -4.81 16.61
CA MET A 153 -13.12 -4.09 15.58
C MET A 153 -14.59 -3.93 15.98
N GLY A 154 -15.24 -2.86 15.48
CA GLY A 154 -16.71 -2.73 15.50
C GLY A 154 -17.36 -2.14 16.75
N GLY A 155 -16.59 -1.87 17.82
CA GLY A 155 -17.12 -1.30 19.07
C GLY A 155 -17.27 0.24 19.11
N ILE A 156 -17.07 0.94 17.99
CA ILE A 156 -16.94 2.41 17.96
C ILE A 156 -18.14 3.04 17.24
N VAL A 157 -18.84 3.94 17.94
CA VAL A 157 -20.02 4.67 17.43
C VAL A 157 -19.62 5.95 16.68
N GLY A 158 -18.42 6.51 16.94
CA GLY A 158 -17.91 7.69 16.24
C GLY A 158 -16.39 7.68 16.10
N MET A 159 -15.89 8.06 14.92
CA MET A 159 -14.47 8.23 14.65
C MET A 159 -14.22 9.44 13.75
N GLY A 160 -13.12 10.13 14.00
CA GLY A 160 -12.73 11.36 13.34
C GLY A 160 -11.51 11.09 12.48
N TYR A 161 -11.51 11.63 11.27
CA TYR A 161 -10.41 11.50 10.33
C TYR A 161 -10.06 12.85 9.75
N ASN A 162 -8.78 13.04 9.44
CA ASN A 162 -8.38 14.12 8.57
C ASN A 162 -8.80 13.78 7.12
N ALA A 163 -9.66 14.62 6.54
CA ALA A 163 -10.19 14.40 5.19
C ALA A 163 -9.10 14.30 4.11
N ALA A 164 -7.98 15.03 4.26
CA ALA A 164 -6.88 14.97 3.30
C ALA A 164 -6.19 13.61 3.31
N HIS A 165 -6.04 12.97 4.48
CA HIS A 165 -5.51 11.62 4.57
C HIS A 165 -6.52 10.57 4.07
N LEU A 166 -7.81 10.72 4.42
CA LEU A 166 -8.87 9.81 3.97
C LEU A 166 -9.03 9.81 2.43
N SER A 167 -8.96 10.98 1.79
CA SER A 167 -9.12 11.14 0.34
C SER A 167 -8.05 10.43 -0.51
N ARG A 168 -6.95 9.98 0.10
CA ARG A 168 -5.91 9.22 -0.59
C ARG A 168 -6.38 7.81 -0.88
N PHE A 169 -7.15 7.20 0.02
CA PHE A 169 -7.70 5.87 -0.17
C PHE A 169 -8.73 5.80 -1.30
N THR A 170 -9.42 6.91 -1.59
CA THR A 170 -10.34 6.98 -2.75
C THR A 170 -9.60 7.06 -4.09
N LYS A 171 -8.28 7.20 -4.08
CA LYS A 171 -7.42 7.22 -5.28
C LYS A 171 -6.62 5.94 -5.48
N ALA A 172 -6.43 5.16 -4.41
CA ALA A 172 -5.80 3.84 -4.50
C ALA A 172 -6.72 2.88 -5.26
N ARG A 173 -6.18 1.96 -6.06
CA ARG A 173 -6.98 1.01 -6.85
C ARG A 173 -8.09 1.68 -7.65
N ALA A 174 -7.80 2.84 -8.25
CA ALA A 174 -8.80 3.67 -8.92
C ALA A 174 -9.61 2.91 -9.99
N GLU A 175 -8.97 2.00 -10.74
CA GLU A 175 -9.65 1.18 -11.74
C GLU A 175 -10.63 0.17 -11.12
N GLU A 176 -10.24 -0.49 -10.02
CA GLU A 176 -11.11 -1.43 -9.31
C GLU A 176 -12.30 -0.69 -8.67
N GLN A 177 -12.06 0.47 -8.07
CA GLN A 177 -13.13 1.29 -7.51
C GLN A 177 -14.09 1.80 -8.60
N ALA A 178 -13.56 2.20 -9.77
CA ALA A 178 -14.39 2.56 -10.92
C ALA A 178 -15.22 1.37 -11.45
N ALA A 179 -14.75 0.13 -11.26
CA ALA A 179 -15.49 -1.09 -11.54
C ALA A 179 -16.47 -1.49 -10.42
N GLY A 180 -16.62 -0.67 -9.37
CA GLY A 180 -17.58 -0.87 -8.29
C GLY A 180 -17.01 -1.55 -7.04
N VAL A 181 -15.70 -1.81 -6.97
CA VAL A 181 -15.06 -2.30 -5.74
C VAL A 181 -15.16 -1.23 -4.66
N GLN A 182 -15.75 -1.61 -3.52
CA GLN A 182 -15.95 -0.69 -2.41
C GLN A 182 -14.70 -0.58 -1.56
N LEU A 183 -14.46 0.63 -1.06
CA LEU A 183 -13.56 0.87 0.06
C LEU A 183 -14.27 0.45 1.34
N VAL A 184 -13.71 -0.52 2.06
CA VAL A 184 -14.27 -1.04 3.32
C VAL A 184 -13.37 -0.61 4.47
N MET A 185 -13.96 -0.10 5.56
CA MET A 185 -13.25 0.42 6.71
C MET A 185 -13.58 -0.40 7.96
N PHE A 186 -12.56 -0.72 8.74
CA PHE A 186 -12.64 -1.49 9.97
C PHE A 186 -12.02 -0.68 11.11
N PRO A 187 -12.81 0.19 11.77
CA PRO A 187 -12.35 0.95 12.92
C PRO A 187 -11.99 0.02 14.08
N SER A 188 -10.87 0.29 14.76
CA SER A 188 -10.40 -0.52 15.90
C SER A 188 -10.35 0.28 17.20
N VAL A 189 -10.41 -0.40 18.34
CA VAL A 189 -10.12 0.15 19.67
C VAL A 189 -8.74 -0.28 20.17
N THR A 190 -8.08 0.59 20.93
CA THR A 190 -6.92 0.24 21.75
C THR A 190 -7.35 -0.59 22.97
N SER A 191 -6.39 -1.21 23.67
CA SER A 191 -6.66 -1.90 24.94
C SER A 191 -7.26 -0.99 26.02
N SER A 192 -7.02 0.32 25.92
CA SER A 192 -7.64 1.34 26.79
C SER A 192 -9.04 1.80 26.35
N GLY A 193 -9.65 1.16 25.34
CA GLY A 193 -10.96 1.54 24.81
C GLY A 193 -10.97 2.80 23.94
N LYS A 194 -9.82 3.44 23.74
CA LYS A 194 -9.69 4.63 22.85
C LYS A 194 -9.66 4.21 21.39
N PRO A 195 -10.11 5.07 20.45
CA PRO A 195 -9.92 4.87 19.02
C PRO A 195 -8.48 4.50 18.64
N GLY A 196 -8.35 3.35 17.99
CA GLY A 196 -7.14 2.85 17.36
C GLY A 196 -7.13 3.11 15.85
N PRO A 197 -6.11 2.62 15.13
CA PRO A 197 -6.01 2.74 13.68
C PRO A 197 -7.22 2.08 13.00
N THR A 198 -7.73 2.69 11.95
CA THR A 198 -8.74 2.09 11.08
C THR A 198 -8.05 1.32 9.97
N ALA A 199 -8.31 0.02 9.89
CA ALA A 199 -7.89 -0.78 8.76
C ALA A 199 -8.81 -0.51 7.56
N ILE A 200 -8.25 -0.43 6.37
CA ILE A 200 -8.97 -0.14 5.14
C ILE A 200 -8.59 -1.20 4.11
N THR A 201 -9.59 -1.77 3.44
CA THR A 201 -9.37 -2.72 2.34
C THR A 201 -10.06 -2.22 1.08
N ILE A 202 -9.41 -2.43 -0.07
CA ILE A 202 -9.99 -2.17 -1.39
C ILE A 202 -9.66 -3.39 -2.24
N GLY A 203 -10.69 -4.17 -2.58
CA GLY A 203 -10.49 -5.47 -3.23
C GLY A 203 -9.65 -6.42 -2.36
N ALA A 204 -9.00 -7.39 -3.00
CA ALA A 204 -8.20 -8.42 -2.33
C ALA A 204 -6.72 -8.04 -2.16
N ASP A 205 -6.26 -7.00 -2.88
CA ASP A 205 -4.85 -6.74 -3.11
C ASP A 205 -4.38 -5.38 -2.60
N PHE A 206 -5.25 -4.62 -1.92
CA PHE A 206 -4.88 -3.39 -1.23
C PHE A 206 -5.29 -3.42 0.23
N PHE A 207 -4.35 -3.00 1.09
CA PHE A 207 -4.58 -2.81 2.51
C PHE A 207 -4.05 -1.44 2.94
N GLY A 208 -4.75 -0.79 3.86
CA GLY A 208 -4.40 0.50 4.39
C GLY A 208 -4.62 0.60 5.90
N LEU A 209 -3.90 1.55 6.53
CA LEU A 209 -4.20 2.00 7.88
C LEU A 209 -4.39 3.51 7.88
N LEU A 210 -5.39 3.99 8.62
CA LEU A 210 -5.63 5.41 8.84
C LEU A 210 -5.68 5.69 10.33
N MET A 211 -4.84 6.62 10.79
CA MET A 211 -4.84 7.05 12.18
C MET A 211 -6.04 7.96 12.47
N PRO A 212 -6.80 7.72 13.55
CA PRO A 212 -7.87 8.61 13.95
C PRO A 212 -7.31 9.94 14.47
N VAL A 213 -8.09 11.02 14.31
CA VAL A 213 -7.83 12.31 14.96
C VAL A 213 -8.79 12.48 16.13
N ARG A 214 -8.34 13.11 17.22
CA ARG A 214 -9.23 13.39 18.34
C ARG A 214 -10.28 14.44 17.96
N PRO A 215 -11.54 14.27 18.36
CA PRO A 215 -12.56 15.26 18.15
C PRO A 215 -12.28 16.48 19.05
N PRO A 216 -12.77 17.67 18.67
CA PRO A 216 -12.78 18.81 19.58
C PRO A 216 -13.52 18.42 20.88
N GLY A 217 -12.86 18.60 22.04
CA GLY A 217 -13.47 18.29 23.34
C GLY A 217 -13.31 16.85 23.85
N ASP A 218 -12.56 15.98 23.14
CA ASP A 218 -12.23 14.60 23.55
C ASP A 218 -13.44 13.64 23.75
N GLU A 219 -14.67 14.05 23.39
CA GLU A 219 -15.87 13.23 23.46
C GLU A 219 -16.25 12.62 22.10
N TRP A 220 -16.45 11.30 22.09
CA TRP A 220 -16.90 10.53 20.92
C TRP A 220 -18.41 10.27 20.98
N LEU A 221 -19.19 11.31 21.28
CA LEU A 221 -20.64 11.25 21.38
C LEU A 221 -21.28 11.89 20.15
N PHE A 222 -22.21 11.17 19.54
CA PHE A 222 -23.03 11.73 18.49
C PHE A 222 -24.07 12.67 19.12
N HIS A 223 -23.93 13.96 18.83
CA HIS A 223 -24.98 14.93 19.09
C HIS A 223 -25.70 15.21 17.79
N ARG A 224 -26.97 14.80 17.70
CA ARG A 224 -27.83 15.20 16.58
C ARG A 224 -27.94 16.73 16.62
N PRO A 225 -27.52 17.44 15.56
CA PRO A 225 -27.70 18.89 15.53
C PRO A 225 -29.18 19.26 15.62
N GLY A 226 -29.55 20.12 16.57
CA GLY A 226 -30.96 20.44 16.84
C GLY A 226 -31.70 21.10 15.67
N TRP A 227 -31.00 21.64 14.66
CA TRP A 227 -31.62 22.14 13.43
C TRP A 227 -32.19 21.03 12.53
N LEU A 228 -31.84 19.76 12.79
CA LEU A 228 -32.43 18.58 12.14
C LEU A 228 -33.69 18.08 12.86
N ASP A 229 -34.07 18.68 13.97
CA ASP A 229 -35.31 18.35 14.66
C ASP A 229 -36.42 19.17 14.02
N THR A 230 -37.20 18.53 13.15
CA THR A 230 -38.38 19.15 12.55
C THR A 230 -39.29 19.56 13.70
N ALA A 231 -39.54 20.86 13.87
CA ALA A 231 -40.58 21.31 14.77
C ALA A 231 -41.90 20.72 14.26
N THR A 232 -42.38 19.67 14.92
CA THR A 232 -43.76 19.20 14.78
C THR A 232 -44.64 20.31 15.32
N THR A 233 -44.85 21.33 14.49
CA THR A 233 -45.82 22.36 14.75
C THR A 233 -47.16 21.73 14.42
N ASP A 234 -47.67 20.98 15.39
CA ASP A 234 -49.07 20.62 15.49
C ASP A 234 -49.87 21.92 15.48
N MET A 235 -50.32 22.35 14.31
CA MET A 235 -51.48 23.23 14.19
C MET A 235 -52.73 22.39 14.44
N VAL A 236 -52.86 21.91 15.67
CA VAL A 236 -54.13 21.51 16.27
C VAL A 236 -54.85 22.80 16.66
N GLY A 237 -55.97 23.06 15.99
CA GLY A 237 -57.06 23.87 16.55
C GLY A 237 -57.09 25.33 16.13
N VAL A 238 -57.55 25.61 14.91
CA VAL A 238 -58.45 26.75 14.70
C VAL A 238 -59.87 26.19 14.84
N ARG A 239 -60.50 26.52 15.97
CA ARG A 239 -61.93 26.40 16.19
C ARG A 239 -62.69 27.43 15.35
#